data_AF-A0A315B8K3-F1
#
_entry.id   AF-A0A315B8K3-F1
#
_cell.length_a   1.000
_cell.length_b   1.000
_cell.length_c   1.000
_cell.angle_alpha   90.00
_cell.angle_beta   90.00
_cell.angle_gamma   90.00
#
_symmetry.space_group_name_H-M   'P 1'
#
loop_
_entity.id
_entity.type
_entity.pdbx_description
1 polymer ?
#
loop_
_entity_poly.entity_id
_entity_poly.type
_entity_poly.pdbx_seq_one_letter_code
_entity_poly.pdbx_strand_id
1 'polypeptide(L)' 'MKLLKLRWLILVLLFLNGLFYIWQEGAFKAWGWAPPSAREPERTTQQINPDHIEIKRKTP' A
#
# COMPACT_ATOMS: atom_id res chain seq x y z
N MET A 1 10.79 -30.95 -24.90
CA MET A 1 11.67 -30.22 -23.95
C MET A 1 11.32 -28.74 -23.72
N LYS A 2 10.90 -27.95 -24.73
CA LYS A 2 10.61 -26.50 -24.57
C LYS A 2 9.38 -26.17 -23.68
N LEU A 3 8.31 -26.96 -23.77
CA LEU A 3 7.09 -26.77 -22.98
C LEU A 3 7.29 -27.04 -21.48
N LEU A 4 8.18 -27.97 -21.12
CA LEU A 4 8.51 -28.25 -19.71
C LEU A 4 9.14 -27.00 -19.07
N LYS A 5 10.04 -26.32 -19.79
CA LYS A 5 10.68 -25.07 -19.35
C LYS A 5 9.66 -23.95 -19.14
N LEU A 6 8.67 -23.82 -20.03
CA LEU A 6 7.62 -22.79 -19.89
C LEU A 6 6.72 -23.06 -18.69
N ARG A 7 6.33 -24.32 -18.45
CA ARG A 7 5.52 -24.69 -17.28
C ARG A 7 6.23 -24.38 -15.97
N TRP A 8 7.51 -24.70 -15.87
CA TRP A 8 8.34 -24.36 -14.71
C TRP A 8 8.50 -22.85 -14.54
N LEU A 9 8.72 -22.11 -15.63
CA LEU A 9 8.79 -20.65 -15.60
C LEU A 9 7.49 -20.05 -15.03
N ILE A 10 6.33 -20.50 -15.51
CA ILE A 10 5.02 -20.02 -15.03
C ILE A 10 4.84 -20.32 -13.54
N LEU A 11 5.20 -21.53 -13.09
CA LEU A 11 5.10 -21.89 -11.67
C LEU A 11 5.99 -21.02 -10.78
N VAL A 12 7.24 -20.78 -11.20
CA VAL A 12 8.15 -19.88 -10.48
C VAL A 12 7.59 -18.47 -10.45
N LEU A 13 7.05 -17.99 -11.58
CA LEU A 13 6.47 -16.65 -11.66
C LEU A 13 5.25 -16.50 -10.74
N LEU A 14 4.38 -17.51 -10.69
CA LEU A 14 3.22 -17.54 -9.80
C LEU A 14 3.65 -17.55 -8.32
N PHE A 15 4.67 -18.34 -7.98
CA PHE A 15 5.20 -18.41 -6.63
C PHE A 15 5.80 -17.07 -6.19
N LEU A 16 6.63 -16.45 -7.02
CA LEU A 16 7.18 -15.11 -6.77
C LEU A 16 6.08 -14.06 -6.63
N ASN A 17 5.02 -14.14 -7.44
CA ASN A 17 3.90 -13.22 -7.36
C ASN A 17 3.11 -13.40 -6.04
N GLY A 18 2.87 -14.64 -5.61
CA GLY A 18 2.23 -14.92 -4.32
C GLY A 18 3.07 -14.43 -3.13
N LEU A 19 4.38 -14.67 -3.15
CA LEU A 19 5.29 -14.13 -2.14
C LEU A 19 5.27 -12.59 -2.11
N PHE A 20 5.29 -11.97 -3.28
CA PHE A 20 5.20 -10.52 -3.39
C PHE A 20 3.89 -9.97 -2.82
N TYR A 21 2.76 -10.63 -3.10
CA TYR A 21 1.46 -10.25 -2.55
C TYR A 21 1.42 -10.33 -1.02
N ILE A 22 1.90 -11.45 -0.44
CA ILE A 22 1.99 -11.64 1.01
C ILE A 22 2.89 -10.57 1.65
N TRP A 23 4.01 -10.24 0.99
CA TRP A 23 4.91 -9.19 1.43
C TRP A 23 4.26 -7.81 1.39
N GLN A 24 3.50 -7.51 0.33
CA GLN A 24 2.80 -6.25 0.16
C GLN A 24 1.72 -6.02 1.24
N GLU A 25 1.02 -7.08 1.66
CA GLU A 25 0.02 -7.03 2.74
C GLU A 25 0.65 -6.79 4.13
N GLY A 26 1.98 -6.83 4.22
CA GLY A 26 2.70 -6.54 5.46
C GLY A 26 2.91 -7.75 6.36
N ALA A 27 2.86 -8.97 5.83
CA ALA A 27 3.16 -10.19 6.60
C ALA A 27 4.55 -10.15 7.28
N PHE A 28 5.50 -9.42 6.69
CA PHE A 28 6.87 -9.24 7.22
C PHE A 28 7.03 -7.94 8.02
N LYS A 29 5.93 -7.30 8.45
CA LYS A 29 5.97 -6.06 9.25
C LYS A 29 6.70 -6.25 10.58
N ALA A 30 6.57 -7.41 11.23
CA ALA A 30 7.25 -7.71 12.49
C ALA A 30 8.78 -7.73 12.37
N TRP A 31 9.31 -7.99 11.17
CA TRP A 31 10.75 -7.94 10.88
C TRP A 31 11.22 -6.61 10.29
N GLY A 32 10.34 -5.60 10.21
CA GLY A 32 10.67 -4.29 9.65
C GLY A 32 10.81 -4.26 8.13
N TRP A 33 10.39 -5.33 7.44
CA TRP A 33 10.48 -5.45 5.98
C TRP A 33 9.17 -5.13 5.26
N ALA A 34 8.14 -4.62 5.94
CA ALA A 34 6.93 -4.20 5.25
C ALA A 34 7.23 -3.05 4.25
N PRO A 35 6.52 -3.00 3.12
CA PRO A 35 6.65 -1.88 2.19
C PRO A 35 6.31 -0.56 2.88
N PRO A 36 6.93 0.56 2.48
CA PRO A 36 6.59 1.88 2.99
C PRO A 36 5.10 2.16 2.77
N SER A 37 4.39 2.59 3.80
CA SER A 37 2.99 2.96 3.66
C SER A 37 2.88 4.22 2.81
N ALA A 38 2.27 4.12 1.63
CA ALA A 38 1.99 5.26 0.75
C ALA A 38 0.89 6.21 1.30
N ARG A 39 0.33 5.91 2.48
CA ARG A 39 -0.54 6.87 3.18
C ARG A 39 0.34 8.00 3.69
N GLU A 40 0.23 9.17 3.08
CA GLU A 40 0.87 10.41 3.51
C GLU A 40 0.49 10.70 4.99
N PRO A 41 1.38 10.45 5.96
CA PRO A 41 1.09 10.73 7.37
C PRO A 41 0.82 12.23 7.58
N GLU A 42 1.46 13.07 6.76
CA GLU A 42 1.38 14.53 6.79
C GLU A 42 -0.04 15.10 6.62
N ARG A 43 -0.99 14.33 6.05
CA ARG A 43 -2.39 14.79 5.97
C ARG A 43 -3.07 14.84 7.33
N THR A 44 -2.62 14.04 8.30
CA THR A 44 -3.16 14.08 9.67
C THR A 44 -2.75 15.38 10.37
N THR A 45 -1.51 15.83 10.15
CA THR A 45 -0.98 17.06 10.76
C THR A 45 -1.64 18.32 10.18
N GLN A 46 -2.12 18.26 8.94
CA GLN A 46 -2.79 19.37 8.25
C GLN A 46 -4.32 19.22 8.22
N GLN A 47 -4.90 18.33 9.04
CA GLN A 47 -6.33 18.20 9.11
C GLN A 47 -6.92 19.43 9.85
N ILE A 48 -7.71 20.23 9.14
CA ILE A 48 -8.45 21.33 9.76
C ILE A 48 -9.44 20.71 10.75
N ASN A 49 -9.42 21.15 12.02
CA ASN A 49 -10.40 20.72 13.00
C ASN A 49 -11.76 21.34 12.63
N PRO A 50 -12.75 20.53 12.20
CA PRO A 50 -14.04 21.05 11.74
C PRO A 50 -14.80 21.80 12.84
N ASP A 51 -14.58 21.46 14.11
CA ASP A 51 -15.25 22.08 15.25
C ASP A 51 -14.76 23.51 15.52
N HIS A 52 -13.60 23.90 14.98
CA HIS A 52 -13.05 25.26 15.07
C HIS A 52 -13.41 26.11 13.84
N ILE A 53 -14.17 25.60 12.87
CA ILE A 53 -14.53 26.33 11.66
C ILE A 53 -15.82 27.15 11.90
N GLU A 54 -15.67 28.47 12.02
CA GLU A 54 -16.81 29.40 12.00
C GLU A 54 -17.18 29.76 10.55
N ILE A 55 -18.34 29.29 10.09
CA ILE A 55 -18.87 29.68 8.77
C ILE A 55 -19.46 31.09 8.84
N LYS A 56 -18.78 32.08 8.28
CA LYS A 56 -19.26 33.47 8.20
C LYS A 56 -19.91 33.75 6.85
N ARG A 57 -21.13 34.31 6.87
CA ARG A 57 -21.79 34.82 5.67
C ARG A 57 -21.06 36.08 5.21
N LYS A 58 -20.47 36.05 4.03
CA LYS A 58 -19.98 37.26 3.37
C LYS A 58 -21.20 38.05 2.88
N THR A 59 -21.62 39.05 3.65
CA THR A 59 -22.60 40.04 3.19
C THR A 59 -21.92 40.88 2.09
N PRO A 60 -22.58 41.09 0.93
CA PRO A 60 -22.03 41.91 -0.16
C PRO A 60 -21.80 43.36 0.25
#